data_AF-A0A1Q3D8Z6-F1
#
_entry.id   AF-A0A1Q3D8Z6-F1
#
_cell.length_a   1.000
_cell.length_b   1.000
_cell.length_c   1.000
_cell.angle_alpha   90.00
_cell.angle_beta   90.00
_cell.angle_gamma   90.00
#
_symmetry.space_group_name_H-M   'P 1'
#
loop_
_entity.id
_entity.type
_entity.pdbx_description
1 polymer ?
#
loop_
_entity_poly.entity_id
_entity_poly.type
_entity_poly.pdbx_seq_one_letter_code
_entity_poly.pdbx_strand_id
1 'polypeptide(L)'
;MSIEDGDEDVSGFSKLDPTYSYIVVVFNACPTKVSLSSAAMQARTLQLHPIQMTSANEVVKQSSYEASSGCFTVPARTTAVFVEARKS
;
A
#
# COMPACT_ATOMS: atom_id res chain seq x y z
N MET A 1 -6.35 -3.37 -5.13
CA MET A 1 -6.25 -4.76 -4.62
C MET A 1 -5.57 -4.70 -3.27
N SER A 2 -6.01 -5.47 -2.29
CA SER A 2 -5.31 -5.61 -1.01
C SER A 2 -5.06 -7.07 -0.71
N ILE A 3 -3.93 -7.33 -0.06
CA ILE A 3 -3.47 -8.66 0.35
C ILE A 3 -3.13 -8.55 1.82
N GLU A 4 -3.83 -9.32 2.64
CA GLU A 4 -3.60 -9.45 4.08
C GLU A 4 -2.82 -10.73 4.32
N ASP A 5 -1.78 -10.64 5.16
CA ASP A 5 -1.03 -11.80 5.60
C ASP A 5 -1.51 -12.25 6.99
N GLY A 6 -1.35 -13.55 7.28
CA GLY A 6 -1.73 -14.12 8.56
C GLY A 6 -0.81 -13.68 9.70
N ASP A 7 -1.30 -13.86 10.93
CA ASP A 7 -0.49 -13.76 12.14
C ASP A 7 -0.49 -15.12 12.85
N GLU A 8 0.65 -15.54 13.39
CA GLU A 8 0.84 -16.83 14.10
C GLU A 8 -0.20 -17.02 15.23
N ASP A 9 -0.66 -15.93 15.84
CA ASP A 9 -1.61 -15.93 16.95
C ASP A 9 -3.09 -16.02 16.53
N VAL A 10 -3.39 -15.99 15.22
CA VAL A 10 -4.78 -16.03 14.71
C VAL A 10 -5.03 -17.36 13.99
N SER A 11 -5.89 -18.19 14.58
CA SER A 11 -6.27 -19.49 14.02
C SER A 11 -6.96 -19.33 12.65
N GLY A 12 -6.29 -19.76 11.58
CA GLY A 12 -6.86 -19.84 10.22
C GLY A 12 -5.96 -19.33 9.10
N PHE A 13 -4.92 -18.54 9.41
CA PHE A 13 -3.98 -18.02 8.42
C PHE A 13 -2.56 -18.08 8.94
N SER A 14 -1.70 -18.86 8.27
CA SER A 14 -0.26 -18.87 8.56
C SER A 14 0.38 -17.55 8.16
N LYS A 15 1.36 -17.08 8.92
CA LYS A 15 2.26 -15.99 8.53
C LYS A 15 3.12 -16.40 7.34
N LEU A 16 2.99 -15.73 6.20
CA LEU A 16 3.72 -16.05 4.97
C LEU A 16 4.91 -15.12 4.72
N ASP A 17 4.74 -13.82 4.99
CA ASP A 17 5.74 -12.79 4.77
C ASP A 17 6.37 -12.39 6.12
N PRO A 18 7.69 -12.54 6.31
CA PRO A 18 8.35 -12.16 7.55
C PRO A 18 8.43 -10.64 7.77
N THR A 19 8.23 -9.84 6.72
CA THR A 19 8.48 -8.39 6.67
C THR A 19 7.20 -7.57 6.72
N TYR A 20 6.19 -7.95 5.92
CA TYR A 20 4.98 -7.17 5.73
C TYR A 20 3.74 -7.92 6.21
N SER A 21 2.82 -7.22 6.88
CA SER A 21 1.52 -7.78 7.31
C SER A 21 0.40 -7.47 6.30
N TYR A 22 0.59 -6.43 5.49
CA TYR A 22 -0.44 -5.96 4.58
C TYR A 22 0.17 -5.28 3.36
N ILE A 23 -0.40 -5.57 2.19
CA ILE A 23 -0.01 -4.95 0.92
C ILE A 23 -1.25 -4.38 0.23
N VAL A 24 -1.14 -3.15 -0.27
CA VAL A 24 -2.14 -2.52 -1.13
C VAL A 24 -1.50 -2.21 -2.48
N VAL A 25 -2.13 -2.69 -3.56
CA VAL A 25 -1.73 -2.38 -4.92
C VAL A 25 -2.80 -1.55 -5.60
N VAL A 26 -2.41 -0.36 -6.06
CA VAL A 26 -3.26 0.55 -6.82
C VAL A 26 -2.78 0.59 -8.26
N PHE A 27 -3.64 0.15 -9.18
CA PHE A 27 -3.41 0.26 -10.62
C PHE A 27 -4.16 1.48 -11.16
N ASN A 28 -3.45 2.57 -11.43
CA ASN A 28 -4.04 3.73 -12.10
C ASN A 28 -3.70 3.70 -13.60
N ALA A 29 -4.61 3.17 -14.41
CA ALA A 29 -4.49 3.20 -15.87
C ALA A 29 -4.94 4.54 -16.49
N CYS A 30 -5.59 5.42 -15.71
CA CYS A 30 -6.11 6.69 -16.21
C CYS A 30 -4.99 7.64 -16.61
N PRO A 31 -5.24 8.55 -17.57
CA PRO A 31 -4.30 9.61 -17.95
C PRO A 31 -4.20 10.74 -16.91
N THR A 32 -4.89 10.61 -15.78
CA THR A 32 -4.96 11.60 -14.71
C THR A 32 -4.59 10.98 -13.36
N LYS A 33 -4.18 11.82 -12.41
CA LYS A 33 -4.01 11.44 -11.00
C LYS A 33 -5.36 11.01 -10.42
N VAL A 34 -5.36 9.96 -9.62
CA VAL A 34 -6.54 9.48 -8.90
C VAL A 34 -6.30 9.55 -7.40
N SER A 35 -7.39 9.81 -6.66
CA SER A 35 -7.43 9.68 -5.21
C SER A 35 -8.52 8.66 -4.85
N LEU A 36 -8.15 7.63 -4.09
CA LEU A 36 -9.01 6.51 -3.74
C LEU A 36 -9.05 6.38 -2.22
N SER A 37 -10.21 6.63 -1.62
CA SER A 37 -10.40 6.49 -0.17
C SER A 37 -11.09 5.19 0.17
N SER A 38 -10.65 4.55 1.25
CA SER A 38 -11.30 3.38 1.82
C SER A 38 -11.32 3.48 3.33
N ALA A 39 -12.51 3.41 3.94
CA ALA A 39 -12.66 3.43 5.39
C ALA A 39 -11.93 2.24 6.05
N ALA A 40 -11.88 1.08 5.40
CA ALA A 40 -11.14 -0.09 5.88
C ALA A 40 -9.62 0.12 5.91
N MET A 41 -9.13 1.13 5.19
CA MET A 41 -7.72 1.50 5.14
C MET A 41 -7.39 2.66 6.06
N GLN A 42 -8.32 3.18 6.87
CA GLN A 42 -7.99 4.22 7.86
C GLN A 42 -7.11 3.66 8.98
N ALA A 43 -6.29 4.53 9.57
CA ALA A 43 -5.42 4.25 10.72
C ALA A 43 -4.39 3.13 10.54
N ARG A 44 -4.19 2.61 9.32
CA ARG A 44 -3.09 1.70 8.98
C ARG A 44 -1.78 2.48 8.84
N THR A 45 -0.65 1.79 8.94
CA THR A 45 0.69 2.37 8.78
C THR A 45 1.30 2.03 7.43
N LEU A 46 0.50 2.14 6.37
CA LEU A 46 0.92 1.87 4.99
C LEU A 46 1.90 2.94 4.49
N GLN A 47 2.94 2.51 3.78
CA GLN A 47 3.93 3.39 3.16
C GLN A 47 4.22 2.91 1.74
N LEU A 48 4.67 3.81 0.85
CA LEU A 48 5.11 3.40 -0.49
C LEU A 48 6.25 2.38 -0.38
N HIS A 49 6.19 1.31 -1.16
CA HIS A 49 7.18 0.24 -1.08
C HIS A 49 8.61 0.80 -1.29
N PRO A 50 9.63 0.39 -0.49
CA PRO A 50 10.99 0.92 -0.58
C PRO A 50 11.59 0.93 -1.98
N ILE A 51 11.41 -0.16 -2.75
CA ILE A 51 11.82 -0.23 -4.17
C ILE A 51 11.25 0.91 -5.01
N GLN A 52 9.99 1.32 -4.78
CA GLN A 52 9.37 2.43 -5.50
C GLN A 52 9.86 3.79 -4.98
N MET A 53 10.12 3.93 -3.68
CA MET A 53 10.74 5.13 -3.11
C MET A 53 12.15 5.39 -3.69
N THR A 54 12.92 4.32 -3.94
CA THR A 54 14.27 4.40 -4.54
C THR A 54 14.29 4.23 -6.06
N SER A 55 13.13 4.29 -6.72
CA SER A 55 13.02 4.07 -8.17
C SER A 55 13.71 5.18 -8.97
N ALA A 56 14.15 4.88 -10.21
CA ALA A 56 14.56 5.91 -11.17
C ALA A 56 13.36 6.70 -11.75
N ASN A 57 12.13 6.16 -11.63
CA ASN A 57 10.93 6.82 -12.08
C ASN A 57 10.43 7.82 -11.02
N GLU A 58 10.62 9.11 -11.26
CA GLU A 58 10.19 10.17 -10.33
C GLU A 58 8.66 10.27 -10.18
N VAL A 59 7.89 9.78 -11.16
CA VAL A 59 6.42 9.84 -11.10
C VAL A 59 5.91 8.93 -9.98
N VAL A 60 6.38 7.68 -9.89
CA VAL A 60 5.84 6.74 -8.88
C VAL A 60 6.11 7.19 -7.45
N LYS A 61 7.22 7.89 -7.21
CA LYS A 61 7.58 8.43 -5.89
C LYS A 61 6.57 9.44 -5.35
N GLN A 62 5.77 10.06 -6.22
CA GLN A 62 4.71 10.99 -5.83
C GLN A 62 3.45 10.28 -5.32
N SER A 63 3.41 8.95 -5.34
CA SER A 63 2.29 8.18 -4.80
C SER A 63 2.30 8.25 -3.28
N SER A 64 1.15 8.53 -2.67
CA SER A 64 1.04 8.75 -1.23
C SER A 64 -0.17 8.06 -0.63
N TYR A 65 -0.12 7.86 0.68
CA TYR A 65 -1.21 7.34 1.50
C TYR A 65 -1.39 8.25 2.72
N GLU A 66 -2.63 8.59 3.03
CA GLU A 66 -3.04 9.42 4.16
C GLU A 66 -3.82 8.58 5.17
N ALA A 67 -3.21 8.30 6.32
CA ALA A 67 -3.74 7.37 7.32
C ALA A 67 -5.08 7.84 7.93
N SER A 68 -5.25 9.15 8.11
CA SER A 68 -6.45 9.74 8.72
C SER A 68 -7.72 9.47 7.89
N SER A 69 -7.59 9.45 6.55
CA SER A 69 -8.70 9.26 5.62
C SER A 69 -8.71 7.90 4.93
N GLY A 70 -7.62 7.14 5.03
CA GLY A 70 -7.42 5.91 4.26
C GLY A 70 -7.32 6.19 2.76
N CYS A 71 -6.80 7.35 2.38
CA CYS A 71 -6.77 7.84 1.00
C CYS A 71 -5.43 7.58 0.34
N PHE A 72 -5.45 6.90 -0.80
CA PHE A 72 -4.30 6.69 -1.68
C PHE A 72 -4.36 7.69 -2.82
N THR A 73 -3.28 8.42 -3.05
CA THR A 73 -3.13 9.28 -4.24
C THR A 73 -2.09 8.67 -5.16
N VAL A 74 -2.46 8.41 -6.41
CA VAL A 74 -1.60 7.75 -7.40
C VAL A 74 -1.58 8.53 -8.72
N PRO A 75 -0.40 8.91 -9.23
CA PRO A 75 -0.28 9.63 -10.50
C PRO A 75 -0.84 8.89 -11.69
N ALA A 76 -1.02 9.61 -12.80
CA ALA A 76 -1.47 9.04 -14.07
C ALA A 76 -0.59 7.85 -14.50
N ARG A 77 -1.22 6.83 -15.11
CA ARG A 77 -0.53 5.67 -15.71
C ARG A 77 0.51 5.01 -14.80
N THR A 78 0.19 4.88 -13.52
CA THR A 78 1.11 4.41 -12.48
C THR A 78 0.51 3.25 -11.71
N THR A 79 1.35 2.24 -11.41
CA THR A 79 1.04 1.23 -10.39
C THR A 79 1.84 1.56 -9.14
N ALA A 80 1.14 1.78 -8.02
CA ALA A 80 1.76 2.04 -6.73
C ALA A 80 1.47 0.89 -5.77
N VAL A 81 2.51 0.44 -5.07
CA VAL A 81 2.47 -0.62 -4.07
C VAL A 81 2.75 0.02 -2.71
N PHE A 82 1.81 -0.14 -1.79
CA PHE A 82 1.94 0.31 -0.42
C PHE A 82 2.03 -0.91 0.49
N VAL A 83 2.90 -0.83 1.50
CA VAL A 83 3.18 -1.93 2.43
C VAL A 83 3.07 -1.45 3.87
N GLU A 84 2.57 -2.33 4.73
CA GLU A 84 2.57 -2.16 6.18
C GLU A 84 3.62 -3.11 6.75
N ALA A 85 4.66 -2.53 7.37
CA ALA A 85 5.68 -3.31 8.05
C ALA A 85 5.08 -4.02 9.26
N ARG A 86 5.50 -5.26 9.49
CA ARG A 86 5.11 -5.98 10.70
C ARG A 86 5.60 -5.25 11.94
N LYS A 87 4.77 -5.25 12.98
CA LYS A 87 5.20 -4.84 14.31
C LYS A 87 6.17 -5.90 14.83
N SER A 88 7.35 -5.45 15.23
CA SER A 88 8.36 -6.24 15.92
C SER A 88 7.90 -6.64 17.32
#